data_AF-A0A5A9ZYZ3-F1
#
_entry.id   AF-A0A5A9ZYZ3-F1
#
_cell.length_a   1.000
_cell.length_b   1.000
_cell.length_c   1.000
_cell.angle_alpha   90.00
_cell.angle_beta   90.00
_cell.angle_gamma   90.00
#
_symmetry.space_group_name_H-M   'P 1'
#
loop_
_entity.id
_entity.type
_entity.pdbx_description
1 polymer ?
#
loop_
_entity_poly.entity_id
_entity_poly.type
_entity_poly.pdbx_seq_one_letter_code
_entity_poly.pdbx_strand_id
1 'polypeptide(L)'
;MKSGRWQATVRNRTGDRFSESFPLKAQARAWGIELETQFARGTVRDPRAGEIAFREWHDRWWSARIVEPHTLRGDASSIKNHVMPHWADWEMRAITRMDVQSWIRSLVDKGAGPAAIKRAYNLTSSIMRAAVDDDVIAVSPCRSIDLPPIAVKPPQWFTPDQAQSILDQLAPAWRTMCLLGFYTGLRWGELSGLHRHRIDVRRSRLFVVEVNTKSGIKEYPKSSKSRREVPLPPHVLEAFERHIHRLDRDAVVFTTITKGRSGRLLADSNWRRQTWWPAVEAAYCFGDDGELQPVPHYPPHSMRHTCASWLVQKGVSLYEVQHLLGHESFQTTQRYAHLQPDAHKAVLGAWKRMENPLTITT
;
A
#
# COMPACT_ATOMS: atom_id res chain seq x y z
N MET A 1 -6.86 4.64 65.09
CA MET A 1 -5.39 4.66 65.01
C MET A 1 -4.97 5.43 63.76
N LYS A 2 -4.09 6.44 63.88
CA LYS A 2 -3.56 7.16 62.70
C LYS A 2 -2.72 6.17 61.89
N SER A 3 -2.96 6.05 60.60
CA SER A 3 -2.40 5.00 59.70
C SER A 3 -0.86 4.98 59.59
N GLY A 4 -0.14 5.88 60.27
CA GLY A 4 1.32 6.01 60.18
C GLY A 4 1.83 6.47 58.81
N ARG A 5 0.92 6.75 57.86
CA ARG A 5 1.24 7.12 56.47
C ARG A 5 0.93 8.58 56.20
N TRP A 6 1.76 9.19 55.35
CA TRP A 6 1.61 10.56 54.87
C TRP A 6 0.84 10.56 53.55
N GLN A 7 -0.27 11.28 53.48
CA GLN A 7 -1.05 11.42 52.24
C GLN A 7 -0.71 12.75 51.56
N ALA A 8 -0.34 12.69 50.29
CA ALA A 8 -0.28 13.85 49.41
C ALA A 8 -1.60 13.98 48.64
N THR A 9 -2.02 15.21 48.39
CA THR A 9 -3.20 15.51 47.57
C THR A 9 -2.86 16.66 46.64
N VAL A 10 -3.02 16.45 45.33
CA VAL A 10 -2.84 17.49 44.31
C VAL A 10 -4.13 17.63 43.52
N ARG A 11 -4.43 18.85 43.07
CA ARG A 11 -5.58 19.12 42.18
C ARG A 11 -5.06 19.53 40.81
N ASN A 12 -5.66 18.97 39.76
CA ASN A 12 -5.36 19.41 38.40
C ASN A 12 -6.14 20.70 38.06
N ARG A 13 -5.96 21.20 36.83
CA ARG A 13 -6.58 22.44 36.35
C ARG A 13 -8.10 22.35 36.15
N THR A 14 -8.65 21.14 36.02
CA THR A 14 -10.09 20.86 35.95
C THR A 14 -10.74 20.67 37.33
N GLY A 15 -9.94 20.66 38.40
CA GLY A 15 -10.41 20.53 39.79
C GLY A 15 -10.45 19.10 40.32
N ASP A 16 -10.02 18.11 39.52
CA ASP A 16 -9.97 16.71 39.93
C ASP A 16 -8.88 16.50 40.99
N ARG A 17 -9.17 15.65 41.98
CA ARG A 17 -8.32 15.42 43.14
C ARG A 17 -7.57 14.10 43.02
N PHE A 18 -6.25 14.15 43.06
CA PHE A 18 -5.38 12.98 43.06
C PHE A 18 -4.71 12.84 44.43
N SER A 19 -4.86 11.66 45.05
CA SER A 19 -4.31 11.39 46.37
C SER A 19 -3.54 10.07 46.42
N GLU A 20 -2.42 10.08 47.12
CA GLU A 20 -1.57 8.90 47.32
C GLU A 20 -0.90 8.93 48.70
N SER A 21 -0.70 7.74 49.28
CA SER A 21 -0.29 7.56 50.67
C SER A 21 1.07 6.88 50.76
N PHE A 22 2.04 7.52 51.41
CA PHE A 22 3.43 7.10 51.50
C PHE A 22 3.87 6.83 52.95
N PRO A 23 4.86 5.97 53.19
CA PRO A 23 5.46 5.78 54.52
C PRO A 23 6.16 7.05 55.05
N LEU A 24 6.76 7.86 54.17
CA LEU A 24 7.56 9.03 54.57
C LEU A 24 6.98 10.35 54.03
N LYS A 25 7.03 11.42 54.84
CA LYS A 25 6.61 12.78 54.44
C LYS A 25 7.38 13.30 53.22
N ALA A 26 8.67 12.97 53.13
CA ALA A 26 9.52 13.39 52.01
C ALA A 26 9.05 12.79 50.67
N GLN A 27 8.65 11.51 50.67
CA GLN A 27 8.11 10.84 49.48
C GLN A 27 6.78 11.46 49.05
N ALA A 28 5.87 11.71 50.00
CA ALA A 28 4.60 12.39 49.72
C ALA A 28 4.81 13.79 49.12
N ARG A 29 5.79 14.55 49.62
CA ARG A 29 6.12 15.89 49.09
C ARG A 29 6.74 15.83 47.70
N ALA A 30 7.69 14.91 47.47
CA ALA A 30 8.33 14.73 46.17
C ALA A 30 7.31 14.36 45.09
N TRP A 31 6.44 13.39 45.39
CA TRP A 31 5.32 13.02 44.51
C TRP A 31 4.40 14.21 44.20
N GLY A 32 4.03 15.00 45.21
CA GLY A 32 3.16 16.17 45.02
C GLY A 32 3.76 17.23 44.09
N ILE A 33 5.04 17.57 44.28
CA ILE A 33 5.76 18.53 43.43
C ILE A 33 5.88 18.02 41.99
N GLU A 34 6.20 16.74 41.82
CA GLU A 34 6.30 16.12 40.49
C GLU A 34 4.96 16.16 39.76
N LEU A 35 3.87 15.87 40.47
CA LEU A 35 2.52 15.91 39.92
C LEU A 35 2.05 17.31 39.54
N GLU A 36 2.29 18.29 40.40
CA GLU A 36 2.02 19.71 40.10
C GLU A 36 2.80 20.17 38.87
N THR A 37 4.05 19.72 38.73
CA THR A 37 4.88 20.02 37.56
C THR A 37 4.33 19.39 36.28
N GLN A 38 3.83 18.15 36.35
CA GLN A 38 3.18 17.47 35.21
C GLN A 38 1.89 18.20 34.79
N PHE A 39 1.06 18.61 35.75
CA PHE A 39 -0.15 19.41 35.47
C PHE A 39 0.18 20.81 34.94
N ALA A 40 1.19 21.47 35.47
CA ALA A 40 1.61 22.81 35.04
C ALA A 40 2.12 22.82 33.59
N ARG A 41 2.78 21.74 33.16
CA ARG A 41 3.24 21.54 31.78
C ARG A 41 2.14 21.07 30.83
N GLY A 42 0.91 20.86 31.32
CA GLY A 42 -0.24 20.40 30.54
C GLY A 42 -0.03 19.04 29.87
N THR A 43 0.82 18.19 30.46
CA THR A 43 1.32 16.99 29.77
C THR A 43 0.60 15.70 30.16
N VAL A 44 -0.22 15.73 31.22
CA VAL A 44 -0.95 14.57 31.74
C VAL A 44 -2.23 15.04 32.44
N ARG A 45 -3.39 14.50 32.07
CA ARG A 45 -4.69 14.78 32.71
C ARG A 45 -4.94 13.95 33.97
N ASP A 46 -4.54 12.67 33.92
CA ASP A 46 -4.53 11.72 35.03
C ASP A 46 -3.14 11.05 35.12
N PRO A 47 -2.36 11.26 36.20
CA PRO A 47 -1.04 10.69 36.40
C PRO A 47 -0.99 9.16 36.40
N ARG A 48 -2.12 8.51 36.67
CA ARG A 48 -2.27 7.05 36.63
C ARG A 48 -2.76 6.55 35.27
N ALA A 49 -3.11 7.43 34.34
CA ALA A 49 -3.56 7.01 33.00
C ALA A 49 -2.52 6.13 32.31
N GLY A 50 -1.23 6.43 32.50
CA GLY A 50 -0.14 5.65 31.94
C GLY A 50 0.08 4.26 32.56
N GLU A 51 -0.61 3.92 33.65
CA GLU A 51 -0.62 2.57 34.27
C GLU A 51 -1.43 1.57 33.45
N ILE A 52 -2.28 2.06 32.54
CA ILE A 52 -3.03 1.19 31.64
C ILE A 52 -2.08 0.29 30.85
N ALA A 53 -2.43 -1.00 30.77
CA ALA A 53 -1.67 -1.93 29.96
C ALA A 53 -1.81 -1.59 28.47
N PHE A 54 -0.75 -1.82 27.69
CA PHE A 54 -0.74 -1.57 26.25
C PHE A 54 -1.89 -2.27 25.54
N ARG A 55 -2.22 -3.52 25.93
CA ARG A 55 -3.38 -4.27 25.45
C ARG A 55 -4.68 -3.48 25.57
N GLU A 56 -4.93 -2.95 26.75
CA GLU A 56 -6.20 -2.30 27.05
C GLU A 56 -6.32 -0.98 26.28
N TRP A 57 -5.22 -0.22 26.23
CA TRP A 57 -5.14 0.98 25.39
C TRP A 57 -5.32 0.66 23.91
N HIS A 58 -4.65 -0.39 23.42
CA HIS A 58 -4.79 -0.87 22.05
C HIS A 58 -6.24 -1.21 21.73
N ASP A 59 -6.96 -1.93 22.59
CA ASP A 59 -8.33 -2.38 22.30
C ASP A 59 -9.28 -1.18 22.18
N ARG A 60 -9.13 -0.18 23.06
CA ARG A 60 -9.85 1.11 22.95
C ARG A 60 -9.53 1.79 21.62
N TRP A 61 -8.25 2.01 21.32
CA TRP A 61 -7.80 2.64 20.07
C TRP A 61 -8.31 1.88 18.83
N TRP A 62 -8.20 0.55 18.84
CA TRP A 62 -8.56 -0.33 17.74
C TRP A 62 -10.04 -0.26 17.40
N SER A 63 -10.91 -0.25 18.42
CA SER A 63 -12.36 -0.14 18.27
C SER A 63 -12.81 1.21 17.68
N ALA A 64 -12.04 2.28 17.92
CA ALA A 64 -12.33 3.62 17.41
C ALA A 64 -11.84 3.86 15.97
N ARG A 65 -11.07 2.93 15.37
CA ARG A 65 -10.47 3.15 14.05
C ARG A 65 -11.49 3.09 12.92
N ILE A 66 -11.55 4.14 12.12
CA ILE A 66 -12.25 4.15 10.83
C ILE A 66 -11.22 3.90 9.72
N VAL A 67 -11.11 2.66 9.27
CA VAL A 67 -10.20 2.25 8.19
C VAL A 67 -10.81 1.17 7.32
N GLU A 68 -10.36 1.09 6.06
CA GLU A 68 -10.83 0.09 5.09
C GLU A 68 -10.65 -1.36 5.62
N PRO A 69 -11.60 -2.27 5.37
CA PRO A 69 -11.54 -3.66 5.87
C PRO A 69 -10.30 -4.45 5.45
N HIS A 70 -9.71 -4.12 4.31
CA HIS A 70 -8.43 -4.71 3.89
C HIS A 70 -7.26 -4.22 4.76
N THR A 71 -7.23 -2.93 5.08
CA THR A 71 -6.21 -2.32 5.95
C THR A 71 -6.31 -2.91 7.35
N LEU A 72 -7.52 -3.02 7.90
CA LEU A 72 -7.77 -3.68 9.19
C LEU A 72 -7.19 -5.09 9.26
N ARG A 73 -7.42 -5.91 8.24
CA ARG A 73 -6.87 -7.29 8.20
C ARG A 73 -5.35 -7.32 8.18
N GLY A 74 -4.74 -6.47 7.36
CA GLY A 74 -3.27 -6.38 7.30
C GLY A 74 -2.67 -5.91 8.62
N ASP A 75 -3.32 -4.94 9.26
CA ASP A 75 -2.90 -4.41 10.54
C ASP A 75 -3.10 -5.42 11.67
N ALA A 76 -4.23 -6.14 11.69
CA ALA A 76 -4.54 -7.15 12.69
C ALA A 76 -3.51 -8.28 12.70
N SER A 77 -3.06 -8.72 11.52
CA SER A 77 -1.98 -9.69 11.42
C SER A 77 -0.67 -9.16 12.00
N SER A 78 -0.33 -7.90 11.75
CA SER A 78 0.90 -7.29 12.28
C SER A 78 0.83 -7.10 13.78
N ILE A 79 -0.33 -6.69 14.30
CA ILE A 79 -0.59 -6.57 15.74
C ILE A 79 -0.42 -7.93 16.42
N LYS A 80 -1.12 -8.96 15.92
CA LYS A 80 -1.09 -10.31 16.48
C LYS A 80 0.31 -10.93 16.47
N ASN A 81 1.06 -10.77 15.38
CA ASN A 81 2.31 -11.50 15.18
C ASN A 81 3.56 -10.77 15.71
N HIS A 82 3.51 -9.43 15.83
CA HIS A 82 4.72 -8.64 16.12
C HIS A 82 4.56 -7.68 17.30
N VAL A 83 3.38 -7.06 17.48
CA VAL A 83 3.17 -6.03 18.51
C VAL A 83 2.72 -6.65 19.83
N MET A 84 1.61 -7.38 19.82
CA MET A 84 1.03 -7.99 21.03
C MET A 84 1.96 -8.96 21.76
N PRO A 85 2.72 -9.84 21.06
CA PRO A 85 3.63 -10.75 21.75
C PRO A 85 4.75 -10.07 22.55
N HIS A 86 4.98 -8.78 22.32
CA HIS A 86 6.01 -8.03 23.02
C HIS A 86 5.43 -7.04 24.03
N TRP A 87 4.39 -6.28 23.64
CA TRP A 87 3.93 -5.13 24.41
C TRP A 87 2.71 -5.37 25.27
N ALA A 88 1.91 -6.42 25.04
CA ALA A 88 0.54 -6.52 25.56
C ALA A 88 0.40 -6.19 27.07
N ASP A 89 1.32 -6.71 27.89
CA ASP A 89 1.26 -6.62 29.35
C ASP A 89 2.10 -5.46 29.93
N TRP A 90 2.73 -4.65 29.08
CA TRP A 90 3.50 -3.48 29.51
C TRP A 90 2.58 -2.32 29.84
N GLU A 91 2.86 -1.60 30.93
CA GLU A 91 2.24 -0.30 31.18
C GLU A 91 2.66 0.71 30.10
N MET A 92 1.73 1.54 29.63
CA MET A 92 2.01 2.54 28.60
C MET A 92 3.16 3.49 29.01
N ARG A 93 3.23 3.90 30.28
CA ARG A 93 4.28 4.78 30.81
C ARG A 93 5.66 4.14 30.90
N ALA A 94 5.73 2.80 30.95
CA ALA A 94 6.98 2.07 31.12
C ALA A 94 7.77 1.92 29.82
N ILE A 95 7.11 2.14 28.67
CA ILE A 95 7.72 1.90 27.36
C ILE A 95 8.63 3.06 26.98
N THR A 96 9.94 2.83 26.95
CA THR A 96 10.93 3.84 26.57
C THR A 96 11.30 3.76 25.09
N ARG A 97 12.00 4.79 24.60
CA ARG A 97 12.60 4.76 23.25
C ARG A 97 13.54 3.58 23.07
N MET A 98 14.34 3.24 24.10
CA MET A 98 15.31 2.15 24.03
C MET A 98 14.60 0.80 23.93
N ASP A 99 13.46 0.62 24.60
CA ASP A 99 12.68 -0.61 24.50
C ASP A 99 12.11 -0.76 23.08
N VAL A 100 11.64 0.33 22.46
CA VAL A 100 11.19 0.30 21.06
C VAL A 100 12.34 -0.09 20.13
N GLN A 101 13.54 0.48 20.32
CA GLN A 101 14.71 0.13 19.50
C GLN A 101 15.12 -1.35 19.68
N SER A 102 15.12 -1.83 20.92
CA SER A 102 15.41 -3.23 21.27
C SER A 102 14.36 -4.18 20.69
N TRP A 103 13.08 -3.79 20.70
CA TRP A 103 12.01 -4.55 20.05
C TRP A 103 12.23 -4.66 18.55
N ILE A 104 12.57 -3.57 17.85
CA ILE A 104 12.91 -3.60 16.42
C ILE A 104 14.09 -4.55 16.17
N ARG A 105 15.15 -4.49 16.98
CA ARG A 105 16.29 -5.42 16.88
C ARG A 105 15.84 -6.87 17.06
N SER A 106 14.99 -7.15 18.04
CA SER A 106 14.46 -8.50 18.27
C SER A 106 13.65 -9.04 17.08
N LEU A 107 12.96 -8.17 16.32
CA LEU A 107 12.25 -8.58 15.12
C LEU A 107 13.21 -8.91 13.97
N VAL A 108 14.31 -8.18 13.84
CA VAL A 108 15.40 -8.48 12.89
C VAL A 108 16.04 -9.83 13.24
N ASP A 109 16.36 -10.05 14.51
CA ASP A 109 16.99 -11.29 14.98
C ASP A 109 16.07 -12.51 14.77
N LYS A 110 14.75 -12.32 14.82
CA LYS A 110 13.73 -13.33 14.50
C LYS A 110 13.51 -13.53 12.98
N GLY A 111 14.25 -12.82 12.13
CA GLY A 111 14.15 -12.94 10.68
C GLY A 111 12.92 -12.29 10.05
N ALA A 112 12.26 -11.34 10.73
CA ALA A 112 11.13 -10.63 10.14
C ALA A 112 11.60 -9.71 8.99
N GLY A 113 10.87 -9.71 7.88
CA GLY A 113 11.23 -8.88 6.72
C GLY A 113 11.13 -7.37 7.01
N PRO A 114 12.00 -6.52 6.42
CA PRO A 114 12.02 -5.07 6.70
C PRO A 114 10.67 -4.36 6.52
N ALA A 115 9.87 -4.76 5.53
CA ALA A 115 8.53 -4.20 5.31
C ALA A 115 7.52 -4.59 6.40
N ALA A 116 7.63 -5.80 6.95
CA ALA A 116 6.80 -6.26 8.07
C ALA A 116 7.19 -5.52 9.36
N ILE A 117 8.50 -5.35 9.61
CA ILE A 117 9.03 -4.56 10.72
C ILE A 117 8.53 -3.12 10.65
N LYS A 118 8.67 -2.47 9.48
CA LYS A 118 8.19 -1.09 9.28
C LYS A 118 6.68 -0.96 9.52
N ARG A 119 5.88 -1.94 9.09
CA ARG A 119 4.43 -1.97 9.35
C ARG A 119 4.14 -2.07 10.84
N ALA A 120 4.77 -3.02 11.54
CA ALA A 120 4.59 -3.20 12.97
C ALA A 120 4.98 -1.92 13.72
N TYR A 121 6.13 -1.33 13.40
CA TYR A 121 6.57 -0.06 13.96
C TYR A 121 5.57 1.07 13.73
N ASN A 122 5.08 1.24 12.50
CA ASN A 122 4.12 2.31 12.19
C ASN A 122 2.81 2.16 12.98
N LEU A 123 2.35 0.92 13.22
CA LEU A 123 1.18 0.66 14.05
C LEU A 123 1.44 1.00 15.51
N THR A 124 2.55 0.53 16.08
CA THR A 124 2.96 0.90 17.44
C THR A 124 3.10 2.41 17.59
N SER A 125 3.73 3.08 16.63
CA SER A 125 3.87 4.54 16.61
C SER A 125 2.52 5.25 16.56
N SER A 126 1.55 4.73 15.79
CA SER A 126 0.19 5.27 15.74
C SER A 126 -0.56 5.09 17.06
N ILE A 127 -0.43 3.93 17.71
CA ILE A 127 -1.04 3.64 19.03
C ILE A 127 -0.46 4.57 20.09
N MET A 128 0.87 4.75 20.09
CA MET A 128 1.56 5.63 21.03
C MET A 128 1.27 7.11 20.80
N ARG A 129 1.05 7.53 19.55
CA ARG A 129 0.64 8.91 19.26
C ARG A 129 -0.78 9.18 19.76
N ALA A 130 -1.71 8.27 19.50
CA ALA A 130 -3.06 8.39 20.05
C ALA A 130 -3.04 8.45 21.59
N ALA A 131 -2.12 7.72 22.24
CA ALA A 131 -1.94 7.79 23.70
C ALA A 131 -1.44 9.15 24.18
N VAL A 132 -0.62 9.84 23.37
CA VAL A 132 -0.23 11.23 23.66
C VAL A 132 -1.40 12.17 23.46
N ASP A 133 -2.15 12.01 22.37
CA ASP A 133 -3.29 12.88 22.05
C ASP A 133 -4.42 12.79 23.11
N ASP A 134 -4.52 11.66 23.83
CA ASP A 134 -5.49 11.42 24.91
C ASP A 134 -4.87 11.56 26.32
N ASP A 135 -3.68 12.17 26.43
CA ASP A 135 -2.95 12.42 27.68
C ASP A 135 -2.66 11.17 28.54
N VAL A 136 -2.63 9.98 27.94
CA VAL A 136 -2.26 8.70 28.59
C VAL A 136 -0.75 8.65 28.85
N ILE A 137 0.05 9.16 27.92
CA ILE A 137 1.49 9.34 28.07
C ILE A 137 1.91 10.73 27.62
N ALA A 138 2.90 11.30 28.27
CA ALA A 138 3.38 12.64 27.96
C ALA A 138 4.07 12.76 26.59
N VAL A 139 4.84 11.72 26.21
CA VAL A 139 5.67 11.74 24.99
C VAL A 139 5.72 10.35 24.38
N SER A 140 5.58 10.27 23.06
CA SER A 140 5.72 9.01 22.34
C SER A 140 7.16 8.46 22.41
N PRO A 141 7.36 7.16 22.74
CA PRO A 141 8.68 6.52 22.69
C PRO A 141 9.15 6.26 21.25
N CYS A 142 8.26 6.32 20.25
CA CYS A 142 8.55 6.06 18.85
C CYS A 142 9.15 7.28 18.13
N ARG A 143 10.31 7.75 18.62
CA ARG A 143 11.03 8.90 18.08
C ARG A 143 12.47 8.54 17.71
N SER A 144 12.87 8.92 16.50
CA SER A 144 14.21 8.64 15.96
C SER A 144 14.60 7.17 16.11
N ILE A 145 13.70 6.24 15.74
CA ILE A 145 13.96 4.80 15.79
C ILE A 145 14.59 4.37 14.46
N ASP A 146 15.70 3.64 14.54
CA ASP A 146 16.39 3.11 13.38
C ASP A 146 15.67 1.85 12.90
N LEU A 147 15.19 1.89 11.65
CA LEU A 147 14.51 0.78 10.99
C LEU A 147 15.41 0.15 9.92
N PRO A 148 15.32 -1.17 9.70
CA PRO A 148 16.06 -1.81 8.63
C PRO A 148 15.65 -1.22 7.27
N PRO A 149 16.60 -0.97 6.36
CA PRO A 149 16.31 -0.41 5.05
C PRO A 149 15.45 -1.38 4.25
N ILE A 150 14.46 -0.83 3.54
CA ILE A 150 13.66 -1.59 2.58
C ILE A 150 14.30 -1.40 1.21
N ALA A 151 14.93 -2.46 0.71
CA ALA A 151 15.49 -2.46 -0.64
C ALA A 151 14.38 -2.17 -1.66
N VAL A 152 14.58 -1.14 -2.47
CA VAL A 152 13.69 -0.82 -3.60
C VAL A 152 14.12 -1.71 -4.76
N LYS A 153 13.32 -2.74 -5.05
CA LYS A 153 13.54 -3.54 -6.26
C LYS A 153 13.13 -2.72 -7.49
N PRO A 154 13.95 -2.70 -8.56
CA PRO A 154 13.54 -2.08 -9.81
C PRO A 154 12.29 -2.78 -10.35
N PRO A 155 11.40 -2.06 -11.07
CA PRO A 155 10.26 -2.69 -11.71
C PRO A 155 10.75 -3.74 -12.70
N GLN A 156 10.14 -4.92 -12.67
CA GLN A 156 10.38 -6.00 -13.63
C GLN A 156 9.32 -5.92 -14.71
N TRP A 157 9.71 -6.01 -15.99
CA TRP A 157 8.81 -5.94 -17.13
C TRP A 157 9.16 -6.98 -18.18
N PHE A 158 8.19 -7.29 -19.03
CA PHE A 158 8.32 -8.22 -20.15
C PHE A 158 8.66 -7.48 -21.45
N THR A 159 9.44 -8.11 -22.33
CA THR A 159 9.55 -7.69 -23.73
C THR A 159 8.24 -8.01 -24.49
N PRO A 160 8.00 -7.42 -25.67
CA PRO A 160 6.84 -7.77 -26.50
C PRO A 160 6.75 -9.27 -26.80
N ASP A 161 7.87 -9.91 -27.14
CA ASP A 161 7.89 -11.35 -27.48
C ASP A 161 7.62 -12.23 -26.26
N GLN A 162 8.15 -11.86 -25.09
CA GLN A 162 7.84 -12.53 -23.82
C GLN A 162 6.34 -12.41 -23.49
N ALA A 163 5.78 -11.21 -23.62
CA ALA A 163 4.36 -10.98 -23.38
C ALA A 163 3.49 -11.78 -24.36
N GLN A 164 3.84 -11.81 -25.65
CA GLN A 164 3.14 -12.58 -26.67
C GLN A 164 3.19 -14.08 -26.36
N SER A 165 4.37 -14.61 -26.01
CA SER A 165 4.53 -16.01 -25.63
C SER A 165 3.64 -16.40 -24.45
N ILE A 166 3.52 -15.54 -23.43
CA ILE A 166 2.56 -15.76 -22.33
C ILE A 166 1.12 -15.79 -22.84
N LEU A 167 0.74 -14.85 -23.73
CA LEU A 167 -0.61 -14.81 -24.30
C LEU A 167 -0.95 -16.09 -25.04
N ASP A 168 0.02 -16.68 -25.75
CA ASP A 168 -0.20 -17.89 -26.54
C ASP A 168 -0.53 -19.10 -25.66
N GLN A 169 0.03 -19.18 -24.44
CA GLN A 169 -0.26 -20.23 -23.45
C GLN A 169 -1.62 -20.11 -22.76
N LEU A 170 -2.33 -18.99 -22.92
CA LEU A 170 -3.56 -18.71 -22.19
C LEU A 170 -4.83 -19.12 -22.95
N ALA A 171 -5.80 -19.70 -22.25
CA ALA A 171 -7.14 -19.89 -22.81
C ALA A 171 -7.77 -18.54 -23.24
N PRO A 172 -8.71 -18.51 -24.22
CA PRO A 172 -9.15 -17.27 -24.87
C PRO A 172 -9.60 -16.12 -23.93
N ALA A 173 -10.34 -16.45 -22.87
CA ALA A 173 -10.79 -15.46 -21.88
C ALA A 173 -9.61 -14.82 -21.13
N TRP A 174 -8.63 -15.64 -20.72
CA TRP A 174 -7.44 -15.19 -19.99
C TRP A 174 -6.43 -14.50 -20.89
N ARG A 175 -6.32 -14.95 -22.15
CA ARG A 175 -5.54 -14.27 -23.18
C ARG A 175 -6.05 -12.84 -23.36
N THR A 176 -7.37 -12.66 -23.47
CA THR A 176 -7.98 -11.32 -23.60
C THR A 176 -7.76 -10.47 -22.34
N MET A 177 -7.90 -11.07 -21.15
CA MET A 177 -7.63 -10.39 -19.87
C MET A 177 -6.19 -9.90 -19.76
N CYS A 178 -5.21 -10.73 -20.11
CA CYS A 178 -3.80 -10.39 -20.05
C CYS A 178 -3.40 -9.38 -21.14
N LEU A 179 -3.94 -9.53 -22.37
CA LEU A 179 -3.76 -8.55 -23.44
C LEU A 179 -4.21 -7.15 -22.98
N LEU A 180 -5.41 -7.07 -22.38
CA LEU A 180 -5.90 -5.83 -21.79
C LEU A 180 -4.94 -5.34 -20.70
N GLY A 181 -4.49 -6.22 -19.79
CA GLY A 181 -3.53 -5.89 -18.73
C GLY A 181 -2.23 -5.27 -19.24
N PHE A 182 -1.62 -5.84 -20.29
CA PHE A 182 -0.38 -5.35 -20.89
C PHE A 182 -0.51 -3.97 -21.54
N TYR A 183 -1.65 -3.66 -22.16
CA TYR A 183 -1.85 -2.40 -22.87
C TYR A 183 -2.47 -1.28 -22.02
N THR A 184 -3.16 -1.62 -20.92
CA THR A 184 -3.86 -0.63 -20.08
C THR A 184 -3.21 -0.41 -18.72
N GLY A 185 -2.36 -1.34 -18.29
CA GLY A 185 -1.71 -1.30 -16.98
C GLY A 185 -2.70 -1.30 -15.80
N LEU A 186 -3.92 -1.81 -15.98
CA LEU A 186 -4.92 -1.90 -14.91
C LEU A 186 -4.39 -2.71 -13.71
N ARG A 187 -4.74 -2.28 -12.50
CA ARG A 187 -4.46 -3.09 -11.30
C ARG A 187 -5.33 -4.34 -11.31
N TRP A 188 -4.88 -5.41 -10.65
CA TRP A 188 -5.65 -6.67 -10.55
C TRP A 188 -7.13 -6.45 -10.18
N GLY A 189 -7.40 -5.64 -9.17
CA GLY A 189 -8.77 -5.36 -8.74
C GLY A 189 -9.58 -4.60 -9.80
N GLU A 190 -8.96 -3.67 -10.53
CA GLU A 190 -9.60 -2.93 -11.63
C GLU A 190 -9.90 -3.89 -12.80
N LEU A 191 -8.94 -4.74 -13.16
CA LEU A 191 -9.07 -5.72 -14.24
C LEU A 191 -10.12 -6.80 -13.94
N SER A 192 -10.07 -7.39 -12.74
CA SER A 192 -11.01 -8.44 -12.32
C SER A 192 -12.36 -7.90 -11.83
N GLY A 193 -12.50 -6.58 -11.65
CA GLY A 193 -13.75 -5.90 -11.33
C GLY A 193 -14.38 -5.18 -12.51
N LEU A 194 -13.80 -5.28 -13.70
CA LEU A 194 -14.26 -4.56 -14.89
C LEU A 194 -15.66 -5.01 -15.30
N HIS A 195 -16.57 -4.05 -15.51
CA HIS A 195 -17.93 -4.29 -15.99
C HIS A 195 -18.07 -3.93 -17.47
N ARG A 196 -18.97 -4.61 -18.19
CA ARG A 196 -19.19 -4.37 -19.62
C ARG A 196 -19.59 -2.93 -19.93
N HIS A 197 -20.46 -2.31 -19.12
CA HIS A 197 -20.90 -0.93 -19.34
C HIS A 197 -19.81 0.13 -19.17
N ARG A 198 -18.59 -0.23 -18.74
CA ARG A 198 -17.44 0.67 -18.62
C ARG A 198 -16.61 0.80 -19.89
N ILE A 199 -17.10 0.25 -21.00
CA ILE A 199 -16.36 0.19 -22.26
C ILE A 199 -17.14 1.04 -23.26
N ASP A 200 -16.55 2.18 -23.64
CA ASP A 200 -17.04 2.97 -24.76
C ASP A 200 -16.31 2.52 -26.02
N VAL A 201 -16.94 1.56 -26.70
CA VAL A 201 -16.48 1.01 -27.98
C VAL A 201 -16.32 2.10 -29.04
N ARG A 202 -17.24 3.08 -29.08
CA ARG A 202 -17.22 4.14 -30.12
C ARG A 202 -16.03 5.07 -29.96
N ARG A 203 -15.63 5.36 -28.71
CA ARG A 203 -14.47 6.20 -28.41
C ARG A 203 -13.18 5.40 -28.22
N SER A 204 -13.23 4.07 -28.26
CA SER A 204 -12.13 3.18 -27.88
C SER A 204 -11.58 3.55 -26.49
N ARG A 205 -12.47 3.67 -25.50
CA ARG A 205 -12.13 4.04 -24.12
C ARG A 205 -12.67 3.03 -23.10
N LEU A 206 -11.88 2.81 -22.06
CA LEU A 206 -12.27 2.07 -20.86
C LEU A 206 -12.31 3.02 -19.66
N PHE A 207 -13.39 2.97 -18.88
CA PHE A 207 -13.56 3.75 -17.66
C PHE A 207 -13.21 2.92 -16.44
N VAL A 208 -12.23 3.35 -15.64
CA VAL A 208 -11.83 2.64 -14.42
C VAL A 208 -12.65 3.17 -13.25
N VAL A 209 -13.62 2.37 -12.78
CA VAL A 209 -14.51 2.75 -11.68
C VAL A 209 -14.59 1.64 -10.64
N GLU A 210 -15.02 0.45 -11.05
CA GLU A 210 -15.18 -0.69 -10.15
C GLU A 210 -13.84 -1.38 -9.85
N VAL A 211 -13.70 -1.83 -8.60
CA VAL A 211 -12.55 -2.60 -8.15
C VAL A 211 -13.03 -3.84 -7.42
N ASN A 212 -12.65 -5.02 -7.90
CA ASN A 212 -12.85 -6.26 -7.20
C ASN A 212 -11.89 -6.37 -6.01
N THR A 213 -12.46 -6.59 -4.83
CA THR A 213 -11.73 -6.75 -3.57
C THR A 213 -12.08 -8.10 -2.94
N LYS A 214 -11.32 -8.50 -1.92
CA LYS A 214 -11.66 -9.69 -1.11
C LYS A 214 -13.03 -9.60 -0.41
N SER A 215 -13.63 -8.42 -0.35
CA SER A 215 -14.93 -8.17 0.28
C SER A 215 -16.05 -7.95 -0.75
N GLY A 216 -15.78 -8.14 -2.05
CA GLY A 216 -16.71 -7.89 -3.15
C GLY A 216 -16.29 -6.73 -4.06
N ILE A 217 -17.18 -6.39 -5.01
CA ILE A 217 -17.02 -5.23 -5.89
C ILE A 217 -17.19 -3.95 -5.08
N LYS A 218 -16.29 -3.00 -5.32
CA LYS A 218 -16.37 -1.64 -4.83
C LYS A 218 -16.58 -0.69 -6.00
N GLU A 219 -17.58 0.19 -5.92
CA GLU A 219 -17.95 1.12 -7.00
C GLU A 219 -17.07 2.37 -7.11
N TYR A 220 -15.99 2.41 -6.33
CA TYR A 220 -15.03 3.49 -6.40
C TYR A 220 -13.62 2.99 -6.09
N PRO A 221 -12.61 3.51 -6.81
CA PRO A 221 -11.24 3.19 -6.49
C PRO A 221 -10.78 3.93 -5.22
N LYS A 222 -9.60 3.57 -4.69
CA LYS A 222 -9.10 4.07 -3.39
C LYS A 222 -9.02 5.60 -3.28
N SER A 223 -8.95 6.33 -4.39
CA SER A 223 -8.96 7.80 -4.43
C SER A 223 -9.66 8.32 -5.69
N SER A 224 -10.12 9.58 -5.65
CA SER A 224 -10.73 10.26 -6.80
C SER A 224 -9.82 10.25 -8.04
N LYS A 225 -8.49 10.44 -7.84
CA LYS A 225 -7.46 10.36 -8.90
C LYS A 225 -7.33 9.00 -9.58
N SER A 226 -7.92 7.95 -9.00
CA SER A 226 -7.90 6.62 -9.61
C SER A 226 -9.03 6.41 -10.63
N ARG A 227 -10.06 7.27 -10.63
CA ARG A 227 -11.07 7.30 -11.70
C ARG A 227 -10.45 7.95 -12.93
N ARG A 228 -10.36 7.19 -14.02
CA ARG A 228 -9.69 7.62 -15.24
C ARG A 228 -10.24 6.90 -16.45
N GLU A 229 -10.04 7.52 -17.59
CA GLU A 229 -10.21 6.90 -18.90
C GLU A 229 -8.89 6.32 -19.39
N VAL A 230 -8.96 5.14 -19.97
CA VAL A 230 -7.83 4.45 -20.58
C VAL A 230 -8.13 4.21 -22.06
N PRO A 231 -7.30 4.71 -22.99
CA PRO A 231 -7.45 4.41 -24.41
C PRO A 231 -7.13 2.95 -24.69
N LEU A 232 -7.90 2.37 -25.61
CA LEU A 232 -7.69 1.01 -26.11
C LEU A 232 -7.16 1.06 -27.54
N PRO A 233 -6.00 0.45 -27.83
CA PRO A 233 -5.57 0.23 -29.21
C PRO A 233 -6.60 -0.59 -30.00
N PRO A 234 -6.74 -0.39 -31.32
CA PRO A 234 -7.77 -1.07 -32.13
C PRO A 234 -7.77 -2.60 -31.98
N HIS A 235 -6.60 -3.24 -32.02
CA HIS A 235 -6.49 -4.69 -31.89
C HIS A 235 -6.91 -5.21 -30.49
N VAL A 236 -6.68 -4.43 -29.43
CA VAL A 236 -7.12 -4.76 -28.06
C VAL A 236 -8.63 -4.64 -27.97
N LEU A 237 -9.20 -3.55 -28.52
CA LEU A 237 -10.64 -3.34 -28.56
C LEU A 237 -11.35 -4.48 -29.32
N GLU A 238 -10.84 -4.86 -30.49
CA GLU A 238 -11.40 -5.93 -31.31
C GLU A 238 -11.41 -7.29 -30.58
N ALA A 239 -10.28 -7.65 -29.94
CA ALA A 239 -10.20 -8.86 -29.12
C ALA A 239 -11.19 -8.80 -27.94
N PHE A 240 -11.35 -7.63 -27.35
CA PHE A 240 -12.21 -7.42 -26.20
C PHE A 240 -13.69 -7.44 -26.55
N GLU A 241 -14.09 -6.85 -27.68
CA GLU A 241 -15.45 -6.92 -28.22
C GLU A 241 -15.90 -8.35 -28.45
N ARG A 242 -15.03 -9.17 -29.06
CA ARG A 242 -15.29 -10.61 -29.22
C ARG A 242 -15.52 -11.32 -27.89
N HIS A 243 -14.84 -10.91 -26.83
CA HIS A 243 -15.02 -11.51 -25.50
C HIS A 243 -16.33 -11.05 -24.83
N ILE A 244 -16.69 -9.76 -24.94
CA ILE A 244 -17.84 -9.18 -24.21
C ILE A 244 -19.18 -9.25 -24.96
N HIS A 245 -19.21 -9.59 -26.25
CA HIS A 245 -20.45 -9.46 -27.06
C HIS A 245 -21.65 -10.25 -26.53
N ARG A 246 -21.43 -11.34 -25.79
CA ARG A 246 -22.49 -12.18 -25.19
C ARG A 246 -22.80 -11.85 -23.73
N LEU A 247 -22.09 -10.90 -23.14
CA LEU A 247 -22.28 -10.54 -21.74
C LEU A 247 -23.40 -9.52 -21.60
N ASP A 248 -24.18 -9.62 -20.53
CA ASP A 248 -25.16 -8.57 -20.19
C ASP A 248 -24.47 -7.24 -19.89
N ARG A 249 -25.21 -6.14 -20.01
CA ARG A 249 -24.69 -4.77 -19.84
C ARG A 249 -23.97 -4.58 -18.49
N ASP A 250 -24.55 -5.13 -17.42
CA ASP A 250 -24.05 -4.97 -16.06
C ASP A 250 -23.20 -6.16 -15.59
N ALA A 251 -22.84 -7.07 -16.51
CA ALA A 251 -21.99 -8.20 -16.18
C ALA A 251 -20.54 -7.80 -15.91
N VAL A 252 -19.92 -8.47 -14.94
CA VAL A 252 -18.46 -8.47 -14.75
C VAL A 252 -17.82 -9.24 -15.90
N VAL A 253 -16.81 -8.63 -16.53
CA VAL A 253 -16.23 -9.12 -17.79
C VAL A 253 -15.45 -10.42 -17.61
N PHE A 254 -14.77 -10.57 -16.48
CA PHE A 254 -13.95 -11.73 -16.18
C PHE A 254 -14.42 -12.39 -14.87
N THR A 255 -15.00 -13.57 -14.99
CA THR A 255 -15.46 -14.42 -13.87
C THR A 255 -14.90 -15.82 -14.01
N THR A 256 -14.96 -16.64 -12.96
CA THR A 256 -14.75 -18.09 -13.13
C THR A 256 -15.78 -18.63 -14.12
N ILE A 257 -15.46 -19.70 -14.84
CA ILE A 257 -16.44 -20.39 -15.70
C ILE A 257 -16.87 -21.66 -14.98
N THR A 258 -18.17 -21.86 -14.82
CA THR A 258 -18.73 -23.08 -14.22
C THR A 258 -19.81 -23.62 -15.14
N LYS A 259 -19.61 -24.85 -15.67
CA LYS A 259 -20.52 -25.49 -16.64
C LYS A 259 -20.90 -24.57 -17.82
N GLY A 260 -19.93 -23.83 -18.34
CA GLY A 260 -20.12 -22.92 -19.48
C GLY A 260 -20.84 -21.60 -19.17
N ARG A 261 -21.10 -21.28 -17.89
CA ARG A 261 -21.71 -20.00 -17.48
C ARG A 261 -20.78 -19.17 -16.61
N SER A 262 -21.00 -17.85 -16.61
CA SER A 262 -20.33 -16.90 -15.72
C SER A 262 -20.56 -17.30 -14.27
N GLY A 263 -19.46 -17.47 -13.54
CA GLY A 263 -19.43 -17.94 -12.16
C GLY A 263 -19.06 -16.83 -11.19
N ARG A 264 -18.22 -17.15 -10.20
CA ARG A 264 -17.84 -16.23 -9.12
C ARG A 264 -16.82 -15.19 -9.59
N LEU A 265 -16.72 -14.10 -8.83
CA LEU A 265 -15.64 -13.12 -8.95
C LEU A 265 -14.27 -13.80 -8.80
N LEU A 266 -13.29 -13.32 -9.55
CA LEU A 266 -11.94 -13.88 -9.52
C LEU A 266 -11.23 -13.59 -8.20
N ALA A 267 -10.63 -14.63 -7.62
CA ALA A 267 -9.69 -14.48 -6.52
C ALA A 267 -8.25 -14.48 -7.07
N ASP A 268 -7.48 -13.44 -6.75
CA ASP A 268 -6.09 -13.25 -7.18
C ASP A 268 -5.23 -14.49 -6.96
N SER A 269 -5.29 -15.09 -5.77
CA SER A 269 -4.49 -16.26 -5.42
C SER A 269 -4.82 -17.50 -6.25
N ASN A 270 -6.11 -17.72 -6.53
CA ASN A 270 -6.55 -18.88 -7.29
C ASN A 270 -6.21 -18.73 -8.76
N TRP A 271 -6.51 -17.56 -9.34
CA TRP A 271 -6.20 -17.27 -10.74
C TRP A 271 -4.69 -17.30 -11.00
N ARG A 272 -3.88 -16.76 -10.09
CA ARG A 272 -2.41 -16.85 -10.20
C ARG A 272 -1.94 -18.30 -10.29
N ARG A 273 -2.35 -19.12 -9.33
CA ARG A 273 -1.93 -20.52 -9.24
C ARG A 273 -2.42 -21.38 -10.41
N GLN A 274 -3.64 -21.14 -10.88
CA GLN A 274 -4.30 -22.01 -11.87
C GLN A 274 -4.13 -21.54 -13.32
N THR A 275 -3.73 -20.29 -13.54
CA THR A 275 -3.74 -19.68 -14.88
C THR A 275 -2.46 -18.95 -15.17
N TRP A 276 -2.07 -17.99 -14.33
CA TRP A 276 -0.90 -17.16 -14.62
C TRP A 276 0.41 -17.93 -14.54
N TRP A 277 0.67 -18.63 -13.42
CA TRP A 277 1.94 -19.35 -13.25
C TRP A 277 2.15 -20.46 -14.27
N PRO A 278 1.16 -21.34 -14.54
CA PRO A 278 1.32 -22.34 -15.59
C PRO A 278 1.60 -21.72 -16.98
N ALA A 279 0.98 -20.59 -17.31
CA ALA A 279 1.20 -19.92 -18.59
C ALA A 279 2.59 -19.28 -18.69
N VAL A 280 3.09 -18.66 -17.61
CA VAL A 280 4.45 -18.08 -17.58
C VAL A 280 5.52 -19.17 -17.62
N GLU A 281 5.32 -20.26 -16.88
CA GLU A 281 6.24 -21.40 -16.84
C GLU A 281 6.33 -22.14 -18.20
N ALA A 282 5.24 -22.16 -18.97
CA ALA A 282 5.20 -22.77 -20.30
C ALA A 282 5.66 -21.83 -21.42
N ALA A 283 5.89 -20.54 -21.14
CA ALA A 283 6.22 -19.55 -22.15
C ALA A 283 7.74 -19.47 -22.40
N TYR A 284 8.11 -19.48 -23.68
CA TYR A 284 9.47 -19.33 -24.17
C TYR A 284 9.53 -18.31 -25.30
N CYS A 285 10.63 -17.57 -25.42
CA CYS A 285 10.88 -16.65 -26.52
C CYS A 285 12.37 -16.65 -26.90
N PHE A 286 12.69 -16.22 -28.11
CA PHE A 286 14.08 -16.03 -28.51
C PHE A 286 14.69 -14.83 -27.80
N GLY A 287 15.88 -15.02 -27.22
CA GLY A 287 16.69 -13.94 -26.65
C GLY A 287 17.42 -13.14 -27.73
N ASP A 288 18.12 -12.09 -27.31
CA ASP A 288 18.96 -11.28 -28.20
C ASP A 288 20.13 -12.09 -28.79
N ASP A 289 20.51 -13.19 -28.13
CA ASP A 289 21.49 -14.18 -28.58
C ASP A 289 20.93 -15.17 -29.61
N GLY A 290 19.63 -15.10 -29.92
CA GLY A 290 18.95 -16.01 -30.84
C GLY A 290 18.60 -17.37 -30.22
N GLU A 291 18.88 -17.57 -28.92
CA GLU A 291 18.58 -18.82 -28.23
C GLU A 291 17.16 -18.80 -27.65
N LEU A 292 16.52 -19.96 -27.60
CA LEU A 292 15.19 -20.08 -27.00
C LEU A 292 15.31 -20.09 -25.46
N GLN A 293 14.76 -19.06 -24.82
CA GLN A 293 14.85 -18.85 -23.37
C GLN A 293 13.47 -18.88 -22.71
N PRO A 294 13.36 -19.39 -21.47
CA PRO A 294 12.12 -19.31 -20.71
C PRO A 294 11.80 -17.84 -20.38
N VAL A 295 10.52 -17.50 -20.43
CA VAL A 295 10.06 -16.17 -20.03
C VAL A 295 10.31 -15.96 -18.53
N PRO A 296 10.79 -14.78 -18.08
CA PRO A 296 11.05 -14.53 -16.67
C PRO A 296 9.82 -14.72 -15.78
N HIS A 297 10.00 -15.34 -14.61
CA HIS A 297 8.91 -15.65 -13.69
C HIS A 297 8.43 -14.43 -12.88
N TYR A 298 7.70 -13.52 -13.52
CA TYR A 298 7.21 -12.28 -12.91
C TYR A 298 5.70 -12.34 -12.55
N PRO A 299 5.26 -11.67 -11.46
CA PRO A 299 3.86 -11.69 -11.03
C PRO A 299 2.93 -10.97 -12.01
N PRO A 300 1.60 -11.19 -11.92
CA PRO A 300 0.64 -10.53 -12.81
C PRO A 300 0.71 -9.00 -12.77
N HIS A 301 1.14 -8.44 -11.63
CA HIS A 301 1.34 -6.99 -11.51
C HIS A 301 2.43 -6.46 -12.46
N SER A 302 3.32 -7.33 -12.94
CA SER A 302 4.31 -6.97 -13.95
C SER A 302 3.68 -6.63 -15.29
N MET A 303 2.45 -7.04 -15.62
CA MET A 303 1.73 -6.50 -16.79
C MET A 303 1.62 -4.97 -16.74
N ARG A 304 1.39 -4.41 -15.53
CA ARG A 304 1.36 -2.97 -15.33
C ARG A 304 2.75 -2.34 -15.41
N HIS A 305 3.77 -3.01 -14.87
CA HIS A 305 5.14 -2.55 -15.05
C HIS A 305 5.53 -2.56 -16.53
N THR A 306 5.16 -3.58 -17.29
CA THR A 306 5.32 -3.69 -18.74
C THR A 306 4.63 -2.56 -19.49
N CYS A 307 3.35 -2.27 -19.20
CA CYS A 307 2.64 -1.15 -19.80
C CYS A 307 3.41 0.18 -19.59
N ALA A 308 3.82 0.45 -18.35
CA ALA A 308 4.59 1.65 -18.02
C ALA A 308 5.94 1.69 -18.78
N SER A 309 6.68 0.60 -18.75
CA SER A 309 7.99 0.48 -19.40
C SER A 309 7.89 0.70 -20.91
N TRP A 310 6.95 0.03 -21.58
CA TRP A 310 6.75 0.20 -23.02
C TRP A 310 6.39 1.63 -23.41
N LEU A 311 5.47 2.27 -22.68
CA LEU A 311 5.09 3.66 -22.96
C LEU A 311 6.28 4.60 -22.80
N VAL A 312 7.05 4.46 -21.71
CA VAL A 312 8.23 5.28 -21.48
C VAL A 312 9.29 5.03 -22.56
N GLN A 313 9.54 3.77 -22.94
CA GLN A 313 10.46 3.41 -24.04
C GLN A 313 10.01 3.94 -25.40
N LYS A 314 8.70 4.18 -25.59
CA LYS A 314 8.14 4.81 -26.79
C LYS A 314 8.06 6.34 -26.68
N GLY A 315 8.67 6.93 -25.64
CA GLY A 315 8.82 8.37 -25.48
C GLY A 315 7.61 9.08 -24.86
N VAL A 316 6.63 8.34 -24.34
CA VAL A 316 5.51 8.94 -23.59
C VAL A 316 6.03 9.54 -22.30
N SER A 317 5.58 10.75 -21.97
CA SER A 317 6.08 11.46 -20.79
C SER A 317 5.69 10.75 -19.49
N LEU A 318 6.53 10.88 -18.46
CA LEU A 318 6.20 10.33 -17.13
C LEU A 318 4.91 10.92 -16.56
N TYR A 319 4.53 12.14 -16.96
CA TYR A 319 3.27 12.77 -16.58
C TYR A 319 2.07 12.02 -17.19
N GLU A 320 2.10 11.74 -18.49
CA GLU A 320 1.04 11.00 -19.17
C GLU A 320 0.94 9.56 -18.65
N VAL A 321 2.09 8.88 -18.44
CA VAL A 321 2.12 7.55 -17.84
C VAL A 321 1.55 7.56 -16.41
N GLN A 322 1.87 8.58 -15.60
CA GLN A 322 1.30 8.74 -14.26
C GLN A 322 -0.23 8.82 -14.31
N HIS A 323 -0.75 9.62 -15.24
CA HIS A 323 -2.19 9.84 -15.41
C HIS A 323 -2.89 8.57 -15.90
N LEU A 324 -2.35 7.94 -16.95
CA LEU A 324 -2.86 6.68 -17.50
C LEU A 324 -2.90 5.57 -16.47
N LEU A 325 -1.90 5.48 -15.60
CA LEU A 325 -1.81 4.42 -14.60
C LEU A 325 -2.56 4.79 -13.31
N GLY A 326 -2.92 6.05 -13.08
CA GLY A 326 -3.54 6.51 -11.84
C GLY A 326 -2.60 6.36 -10.63
N HIS A 327 -1.35 6.82 -10.77
CA HIS A 327 -0.41 6.89 -9.65
C HIS A 327 -0.65 8.14 -8.81
N GLU A 328 -0.94 7.96 -7.51
CA GLU A 328 -1.13 9.08 -6.57
C GLU A 328 0.14 9.90 -6.36
N SER A 329 1.29 9.24 -6.32
CA SER A 329 2.61 9.88 -6.15
C SER A 329 3.45 9.74 -7.40
N PHE A 330 4.04 10.86 -7.84
CA PHE A 330 4.98 10.90 -8.96
C PHE A 330 6.21 9.99 -8.73
N GLN A 331 6.65 9.82 -7.47
CA GLN A 331 7.74 8.89 -7.11
C GLN A 331 7.47 7.46 -7.54
N THR A 332 6.21 7.05 -7.66
CA THR A 332 5.86 5.72 -8.18
C THR A 332 6.19 5.61 -9.67
N THR A 333 5.92 6.66 -10.44
CA THR A 333 6.22 6.72 -11.88
C THR A 333 7.70 7.00 -12.17
N GLN A 334 8.39 7.75 -11.31
CA GLN A 334 9.83 8.04 -11.47
C GLN A 334 10.70 6.79 -11.57
N ARG A 335 10.23 5.66 -11.04
CA ARG A 335 10.92 4.36 -11.15
C ARG A 335 11.16 3.92 -12.60
N TYR A 336 10.39 4.42 -13.56
CA TYR A 336 10.55 4.11 -14.98
C TYR A 336 11.39 5.13 -15.74
N ALA A 337 11.85 6.22 -15.10
CA ALA A 337 12.52 7.33 -15.79
C ALA A 337 13.76 6.89 -16.60
N HIS A 338 14.51 5.91 -16.08
CA HIS A 338 15.70 5.34 -16.73
C HIS A 338 15.42 4.63 -18.05
N LEU A 339 14.15 4.37 -18.39
CA LEU A 339 13.74 3.73 -19.64
C LEU A 339 13.42 4.74 -20.75
N GLN A 340 13.49 6.04 -20.47
CA GLN A 340 13.27 7.05 -21.50
C GLN A 340 14.33 6.92 -22.59
N PRO A 341 13.93 6.97 -23.88
CA PRO A 341 14.87 7.15 -24.98
C PRO A 341 15.79 8.34 -24.70
N ASP A 342 17.02 8.29 -25.22
CA ASP A 342 18.03 9.34 -25.03
C ASP A 342 17.38 10.74 -24.99
N ALA A 343 17.39 11.32 -23.79
CA ALA A 343 16.71 12.57 -23.53
C ALA A 343 17.28 13.68 -24.42
N HIS A 344 18.56 13.60 -24.78
CA HIS A 344 19.19 14.56 -25.68
C HIS A 344 18.62 14.43 -27.09
N LYS A 345 18.40 13.22 -27.60
CA LYS A 345 17.77 13.02 -28.91
C LYS A 345 16.34 13.58 -28.96
N ALA A 346 15.57 13.44 -27.88
CA ALA A 346 14.24 14.02 -27.78
C ALA A 346 14.26 15.56 -27.79
N VAL A 347 15.18 16.16 -27.02
CA VAL A 347 15.41 17.62 -26.97
C VAL A 347 15.89 18.16 -28.33
N LEU A 348 16.87 17.51 -28.95
CA LEU A 348 17.36 17.86 -30.28
C LEU A 348 16.25 17.74 -31.33
N GLY A 349 15.40 16.71 -31.23
CA GLY A 349 14.22 16.56 -32.08
C GLY A 349 13.22 17.71 -31.90
N ALA A 350 13.04 18.20 -30.67
CA ALA A 350 12.20 19.37 -30.41
C ALA A 350 12.79 20.66 -31.00
N TRP A 351 14.10 20.88 -30.84
CA TRP A 351 14.77 22.04 -31.44
C TRP A 351 14.78 22.00 -32.97
N LYS A 352 14.88 20.82 -33.59
CA LYS A 352 14.72 20.66 -35.05
C LYS A 352 13.32 21.04 -35.56
N ARG A 353 12.29 20.96 -34.71
CA ARG A 353 10.92 21.37 -35.05
C ARG A 353 10.67 22.87 -34.78
N MET A 354 11.66 23.60 -34.29
CA MET A 354 11.53 25.04 -34.08
C MET A 354 11.54 25.74 -35.44
N GLU A 355 10.43 26.38 -35.80
CA GLU A 355 10.23 26.99 -37.13
C GLU A 355 11.19 28.16 -37.40
N ASN A 356 11.63 28.87 -36.36
CA ASN A 356 12.58 29.99 -36.45
C ASN A 356 13.80 29.75 -35.54
N PRO A 357 14.78 28.93 -35.96
CA PRO A 357 16.01 28.73 -35.19
C PRO A 357 16.84 30.03 -35.18
N LEU A 358 17.39 30.37 -34.02
CA LEU A 358 18.32 31.49 -33.90
C LEU A 358 19.63 31.13 -34.63
N THR A 359 20.06 31.98 -35.55
CA THR A 359 21.33 31.84 -36.28
C THR A 359 22.23 33.02 -35.98
N ILE A 360 23.55 32.79 -35.96
CA ILE A 360 24.54 33.87 -35.91
C ILE A 360 24.77 34.30 -37.36
N THR A 361 24.64 35.60 -37.63
CA THR A 361 25.02 36.19 -38.92
C THR A 361 26.54 36.31 -38.96
N THR A 362 27.19 35.46 -39.76
CA THR A 362 28.61 35.59 -40.12
C THR A 362 28.80 36.50 -41.31
#